data_AF-A0A966M364-F1
#
_entry.id   AF-A0A966M364-F1
#
_cell.length_a   1.000
_cell.length_b   1.000
_cell.length_c   1.000
_cell.angle_alpha   90.00
_cell.angle_beta   90.00
_cell.angle_gamma   90.00
#
_symmetry.space_group_name_H-M   'P 1'
#
loop_
_entity.id
_entity.type
_entity.pdbx_description
1 polymer ?
#
loop_
_entity_poly.entity_id
_entity_poly.type
_entity_poly.pdbx_seq_one_letter_code
_entity_poly.pdbx_strand_id
1 'polypeptide(L)' 'SMDFIANQILLPLGGMLIAIFVGWFMKESLIKSEIGDINTTLYLMWRFFVKFVAPLCVGYIFYRQLF' A
#
# COMPACT_ATOMS: atom_id res chain seq x y z
N SER A 1 -22.52 12.91 13.90
CA SER A 1 -21.48 13.65 13.14
C SER A 1 -20.09 13.05 13.24
N MET A 2 -19.90 11.89 13.89
CA MET A 2 -18.61 11.19 13.98
C MET A 2 -18.40 10.24 12.79
N ASP A 3 -19.47 9.68 12.24
CA ASP A 3 -19.44 8.75 11.10
C ASP A 3 -18.82 9.37 9.84
N PHE A 4 -19.01 10.68 9.63
CA PHE A 4 -18.43 11.37 8.48
C PHE A 4 -16.91 11.45 8.59
N ILE A 5 -16.39 11.81 9.77
CA ILE A 5 -14.94 11.90 10.01
C ILE A 5 -14.32 10.50 9.99
N ALA A 6 -14.97 9.52 10.61
CA ALA A 6 -14.47 8.15 10.66
C ALA A 6 -14.47 7.47 9.28
N ASN A 7 -15.61 7.44 8.58
CA ASN A 7 -15.70 6.72 7.31
C ASN A 7 -15.06 7.46 6.14
N GLN A 8 -15.15 8.79 6.11
CA GLN A 8 -14.63 9.53 4.96
C GLN A 8 -13.18 9.98 5.14
N ILE A 9 -12.65 10.10 6.35
CA ILE A 9 -11.27 10.57 6.54
C ILE A 9 -10.42 9.47 7.16
N LEU A 10 -10.85 8.86 8.26
CA LEU A 10 -10.01 7.93 9.01
C LEU A 10 -9.77 6.60 8.28
N LEU A 11 -10.79 6.04 7.61
CA LEU A 11 -10.65 4.84 6.77
C LEU A 11 -9.66 5.03 5.60
N PRO A 12 -9.83 6.03 4.71
CA PRO A 12 -8.90 6.26 3.62
C PRO A 12 -7.49 6.63 4.10
N LEU A 13 -7.38 7.38 5.21
CA LEU A 13 -6.10 7.74 5.80
C LEU A 13 -5.38 6.53 6.43
N GLY A 14 -6.12 5.63 7.08
CA GLY A 14 -5.60 4.35 7.55
C GLY A 14 -5.13 3.45 6.40
N GLY A 15 -5.93 3.34 5.34
CA GLY A 15 -5.55 2.61 4.12
C GLY A 15 -4.30 3.18 3.45
N MET A 16 -4.14 4.50 3.46
CA MET A 16 -2.97 5.18 2.94
C MET A 16 -1.70 4.89 3.75
N LEU A 17 -1.79 4.96 5.08
CA LEU A 17 -0.67 4.63 5.95
C LEU A 17 -0.23 3.17 5.76
N ILE A 18 -1.18 2.24 5.67
CA ILE A 18 -0.90 0.81 5.42
C ILE A 18 -0.25 0.62 4.05
N ALA A 19 -0.76 1.28 3.01
CA ALA A 19 -0.22 1.18 1.65
C ALA A 19 1.22 1.72 1.55
N ILE A 20 1.53 2.85 2.21
CA ILE A 20 2.89 3.40 2.29
C ILE A 20 3.80 2.46 3.09
N PHE A 21 3.32 1.94 4.22
CA PHE A 21 4.12 1.05 5.07
C PHE A 21 4.44 -0.28 4.36
N VAL A 22 3.47 -0.88 3.68
CA VAL A 22 3.67 -2.10 2.89
C VAL A 22 4.57 -1.85 1.69
N GLY A 23 4.40 -0.73 0.98
CA GLY A 23 5.19 -0.45 -0.23
C GLY A 23 6.61 0.03 0.01
N TRP A 24 6.85 0.74 1.12
CA TRP A 24 8.15 1.34 1.40
C TRP A 24 8.93 0.62 2.50
N PHE A 25 8.23 0.09 3.51
CA PHE A 25 8.85 -0.46 4.71
C PHE A 25 8.95 -1.99 4.71
N MET A 26 8.13 -2.70 3.93
CA MET A 26 8.21 -4.15 3.84
C MET A 26 9.52 -4.55 3.13
N LYS A 27 10.46 -5.10 3.93
CA LYS A 27 11.78 -5.51 3.46
C LYS A 27 11.70 -6.85 2.72
N GLU A 28 12.12 -6.80 1.46
CA GLU A 28 12.32 -7.94 0.56
C GLU A 28 13.11 -9.10 1.18
N SER A 29 14.06 -8.78 2.04
CA SER A 29 14.91 -9.75 2.72
C SER A 29 14.13 -10.71 3.62
N LEU A 30 13.01 -10.28 4.20
CA LEU A 30 12.21 -11.12 5.12
C LEU A 30 11.37 -12.15 4.37
N ILE A 31 10.83 -11.76 3.21
CA ILE A 31 9.98 -12.65 2.39
C ILE A 31 10.86 -13.69 1.68
N LYS A 32 12.03 -13.28 1.21
CA LYS A 32 12.99 -14.18 0.53
C LYS A 32 13.60 -15.21 1.48
N SER A 33 13.71 -14.90 2.78
CA SER A 33 14.20 -15.84 3.80
C SER A 33 13.11 -16.79 4.31
N GLU A 34 11.85 -16.35 4.36
CA GLU A 34 10.75 -17.14 4.93
C GLU A 34 10.08 -18.08 3.93
N ILE A 35 10.02 -17.73 2.64
CA ILE A 35 9.20 -18.49 1.67
C ILE A 35 10.03 -19.52 0.87
N GLY A 36 11.37 -19.40 0.84
CA GLY A 36 12.23 -20.24 -0.02
C GLY A 36 12.00 -19.98 -1.51
N ASP A 37 13.02 -20.25 -2.36
CA ASP A 37 13.13 -20.08 -3.84
C ASP A 37 11.92 -19.52 -4.63
N ILE A 38 11.36 -18.39 -4.20
CA ILE A 38 10.32 -17.69 -4.92
C ILE A 38 10.99 -17.01 -6.11
N ASN A 39 10.47 -17.34 -7.30
CA ASN A 39 10.99 -16.85 -8.56
C ASN A 39 11.17 -15.32 -8.48
N THR A 40 12.43 -14.87 -8.50
CA THR A 40 12.80 -13.48 -8.23
C THR A 40 12.03 -12.50 -9.14
N THR A 41 11.66 -12.94 -10.35
CA THR A 41 10.81 -12.19 -11.28
C THR A 41 9.39 -11.93 -10.76
N LEU A 42 8.75 -12.93 -10.15
CA LEU A 42 7.38 -12.83 -9.64
C LEU A 42 7.34 -11.91 -8.41
N TYR A 43 8.40 -11.96 -7.60
CA TYR A 43 8.63 -11.03 -6.51
C TYR A 43 8.86 -9.59 -7.01
N LEU A 44 9.71 -9.41 -8.04
CA LEU A 44 9.99 -8.09 -8.59
C LEU A 44 8.75 -7.47 -9.22
N MET A 45 7.92 -8.27 -9.90
CA MET A 45 6.62 -7.87 -10.41
C MET A 45 5.67 -7.46 -9.28
N TRP A 46 5.52 -8.29 -8.24
CA TRP A 46 4.70 -7.93 -7.08
C TRP A 46 5.18 -6.64 -6.42
N ARG A 47 6.50 -6.47 -6.23
CA ARG A 47 7.07 -5.25 -5.66
C ARG A 47 6.87 -4.04 -6.56
N PHE A 48 6.93 -4.21 -7.89
CA PHE A 48 6.63 -3.15 -8.83
C PHE A 48 5.16 -2.73 -8.72
N PHE A 49 4.24 -3.69 -8.64
CA PHE A 49 2.82 -3.43 -8.38
C PHE A 49 2.63 -2.71 -7.06
N VAL A 50 3.20 -3.17 -5.94
CA VAL A 50 3.05 -2.48 -4.66
C VAL A 50 3.67 -1.08 -4.72
N LYS A 51 4.84 -0.90 -5.35
CA LYS A 51 5.51 0.41 -5.45
C LYS A 51 4.82 1.39 -6.40
N PHE A 52 4.05 0.94 -7.39
CA PHE A 52 3.32 1.81 -8.33
C PHE A 52 1.82 1.92 -8.01
N VAL A 53 1.15 0.81 -7.73
CA VAL A 53 -0.29 0.74 -7.44
C VAL A 53 -0.59 1.35 -6.07
N ALA A 54 0.26 1.17 -5.06
CA ALA A 54 0.03 1.79 -3.76
C ALA A 54 0.02 3.33 -3.83
N PRO A 55 1.05 4.03 -4.37
CA PRO A 55 1.01 5.48 -4.49
C PRO A 55 -0.06 5.97 -5.47
N LEU A 56 -0.42 5.21 -6.51
CA LEU A 56 -1.56 5.53 -7.38
C LEU A 56 -2.89 5.49 -6.64
N CYS A 57 -3.15 4.43 -5.88
CA CYS A 57 -4.38 4.30 -5.08
C CYS A 57 -4.46 5.38 -4.01
N VAL A 58 -3.35 5.67 -3.33
CA VAL A 58 -3.25 6.76 -2.35
C VAL A 58 -3.52 8.11 -3.01
N GLY A 59 -2.87 8.39 -4.15
CA GLY A 59 -3.07 9.63 -4.90
C GLY A 59 -4.52 9.79 -5.37
N TYR A 60 -5.15 8.71 -5.82
CA TYR A 60 -6.56 8.70 -6.23
C TYR A 60 -7.51 8.97 -5.07
N ILE A 61 -7.29 8.34 -3.92
CA ILE A 61 -8.08 8.57 -2.71
C ILE A 61 -7.92 10.02 -2.25
N PHE A 62 -6.68 10.55 -2.24
CA PHE A 62 -6.43 11.95 -1.88
C PHE A 62 -7.14 12.90 -2.84
N TYR A 63 -7.08 12.62 -4.14
CA TYR A 63 -7.78 13.40 -5.16
C TYR A 63 -9.29 13.43 -4.92
N ARG A 64 -9.90 12.26 -4.67
CA ARG A 64 -11.33 12.12 -4.36
C ARG A 64 -11.75 12.74 -3.02
N GLN A 65 -10.79 12.99 -2.12
CA GLN A 65 -11.04 13.65 -0.85
C GLN A 65 -10.99 15.18 -0.98
N LEU A 66 -10.15 15.67 -1.89
CA LEU A 66 -9.88 17.10 -2.08
C LEU A 66 -10.82 17.75 -3.12
N PHE A 67 -11.38 16.95 -4.02
CA PHE A 67 -12.34 17.33 -5.07
C PHE A 67 -13.63 16.53 -4.93
#